data_AF-A0A8D3AR96-F1
#
_entry.id   AF-A0A8D3AR96-F1
#
_cell.length_a   1.000
_cell.length_b   1.000
_cell.length_c   1.000
_cell.angle_alpha   90.00
_cell.angle_beta   90.00
_cell.angle_gamma   90.00
#
_symmetry.space_group_name_H-M   'P 1'
#
loop_
_entity.id
_entity.type
_entity.pdbx_description
1 polymer ?
#
loop_
_entity_poly.entity_id
_entity_poly.type
_entity_poly.pdbx_seq_one_letter_code
_entity_poly.pdbx_strand_id
1 'polypeptide(L)'
;MYSTMLLPVMMMMMMMPPPSPALTFLETDPATGARLECDSCAPGTYLRASCTPTQRSVCATCPPGSYTERWNYIRKCLRCGVCGHNQVVVSACAADRDCQCECKAGFHGRGRYDVCMRHSQCPSGQGVLTRGTAEEDTVCQVCPNGTFSDAVSSVQNCTEHRGCAAAAGLQLLLRGCTWHDSVCVSCTELREGGSYLREILPAFFVHHKTTTRRLRRVVHNLPTEDGKKQTGLSALGVEELNARLSAWVASAGERQIRQLPEVLSKIGAQNAGERLQSKLQRIDSHLNKLCGALGNEVDGV
;
A
#
# COMPACT_ATOMS: atom_id res chain seq x y z
N MET A 1 -15.13 25.67 -78.77
CA MET A 1 -14.17 24.59 -78.47
C MET A 1 -14.10 24.43 -76.95
N TYR A 2 -14.85 23.47 -76.38
CA TYR A 2 -14.69 23.05 -74.99
C TYR A 2 -14.51 21.53 -75.00
N SER A 3 -13.33 21.09 -74.57
CA SER A 3 -12.89 19.70 -74.56
C SER A 3 -13.29 19.07 -73.23
N THR A 4 -14.22 18.13 -73.24
CA THR A 4 -14.61 17.35 -72.05
C THR A 4 -13.67 16.15 -71.92
N MET A 5 -12.79 16.18 -70.91
CA MET A 5 -11.98 15.04 -70.50
C MET A 5 -12.84 14.09 -69.63
N LEU A 6 -13.13 12.89 -70.15
CA LEU A 6 -13.70 11.78 -69.38
C LEU A 6 -12.56 11.01 -68.69
N LEU A 7 -12.53 11.02 -67.36
CA LEU A 7 -11.68 10.12 -66.57
C LEU A 7 -12.40 8.78 -66.36
N PRO A 8 -11.74 7.62 -66.54
CA PRO A 8 -12.34 6.33 -66.26
C PRO A 8 -12.38 6.11 -64.75
N VAL A 9 -13.57 5.82 -64.20
CA VAL A 9 -13.75 5.35 -62.83
C VAL A 9 -13.20 3.93 -62.76
N MET A 10 -11.97 3.79 -62.28
CA MET A 10 -11.35 2.49 -62.01
C MET A 10 -12.01 1.89 -60.77
N MET A 11 -12.91 0.93 -60.99
CA MET A 11 -13.60 0.17 -59.95
C MET A 11 -12.56 -0.67 -59.19
N MET A 12 -12.12 -0.18 -58.03
CA MET A 12 -11.27 -0.94 -57.10
C MET A 12 -12.12 -2.09 -56.53
N MET A 13 -12.03 -3.28 -57.14
CA MET A 13 -12.53 -4.51 -56.51
C MET A 13 -11.71 -4.74 -55.25
N MET A 14 -12.33 -4.56 -54.08
CA MET A 14 -11.76 -5.02 -52.81
C MET A 14 -11.63 -6.55 -52.91
N MET A 15 -10.41 -7.02 -53.16
CA MET A 15 -10.06 -8.43 -53.05
C MET A 15 -10.24 -8.81 -51.58
N MET A 16 -11.35 -9.47 -51.25
CA MET A 16 -11.48 -10.12 -49.94
C MET A 16 -10.35 -11.15 -49.85
N PRO A 17 -9.51 -11.10 -48.81
CA PRO A 17 -8.48 -12.11 -48.63
C PRO A 17 -9.16 -13.49 -48.56
N PRO A 18 -8.52 -14.54 -49.11
CA PRO A 18 -9.07 -15.89 -49.06
C PRO A 18 -9.34 -16.28 -47.58
N PRO A 19 -10.45 -16.97 -47.28
CA PRO A 19 -10.72 -17.42 -45.93
C PRO A 19 -9.53 -18.25 -45.45
N SER A 20 -8.99 -17.87 -44.29
CA SER A 20 -7.91 -18.60 -43.61
C SER A 20 -8.24 -20.10 -43.60
N PRO A 21 -7.28 -21.00 -43.85
CA PRO A 21 -7.57 -22.43 -43.84
C PRO A 21 -8.16 -22.79 -42.48
N ALA A 22 -9.39 -23.31 -42.48
CA ALA A 22 -10.05 -23.76 -41.27
C ALA A 22 -9.19 -24.87 -40.64
N LEU A 23 -8.85 -24.73 -39.37
CA LEU A 23 -8.16 -25.79 -38.62
C LEU A 23 -9.06 -27.02 -38.59
N THR A 24 -8.56 -28.18 -38.98
CA THR A 24 -9.35 -29.42 -39.07
C THR A 24 -9.07 -30.38 -37.91
N PHE A 25 -9.99 -31.30 -37.66
CA PHE A 25 -9.82 -32.42 -36.73
C PHE A 25 -10.39 -33.71 -37.34
N LEU A 26 -9.93 -34.86 -36.84
CA LEU A 26 -10.42 -36.17 -37.30
C LEU A 26 -11.57 -36.65 -36.42
N GLU A 27 -12.67 -37.02 -37.06
CA GLU A 27 -13.84 -37.64 -36.43
C GLU A 27 -14.11 -39.00 -37.08
N THR A 28 -14.57 -39.99 -36.31
CA THR A 28 -15.07 -41.24 -36.85
C THR A 28 -16.59 -41.15 -36.98
N ASP A 29 -17.11 -41.35 -38.19
CA ASP A 29 -18.56 -41.36 -38.42
C ASP A 29 -19.21 -42.52 -37.67
N PRO A 30 -20.17 -42.27 -36.75
CA PRO A 30 -20.81 -43.33 -35.97
C PRO A 30 -21.60 -44.32 -36.83
N ALA A 31 -22.08 -43.90 -38.01
CA ALA A 31 -22.92 -44.74 -38.87
C ALA A 31 -22.09 -45.68 -39.77
N THR A 32 -21.03 -45.16 -40.39
CA THR A 32 -20.22 -45.90 -41.38
C THR A 32 -18.87 -46.38 -40.85
N GLY A 33 -18.40 -45.85 -39.72
CA GLY A 33 -17.05 -46.09 -39.20
C GLY A 33 -15.94 -45.43 -40.00
N ALA A 34 -16.27 -44.65 -41.03
CA ALA A 34 -15.29 -43.93 -41.84
C ALA A 34 -14.64 -42.79 -41.05
N ARG A 35 -13.36 -42.51 -41.34
CA ARG A 35 -12.65 -41.34 -40.78
C ARG A 35 -12.91 -40.13 -41.66
N LEU A 36 -13.42 -39.07 -41.05
CA LEU A 36 -13.74 -37.80 -41.70
C LEU A 36 -12.81 -36.71 -41.18
N GLU A 37 -12.42 -35.80 -42.06
CA GLU A 37 -11.72 -34.57 -41.71
C GLU A 37 -12.73 -33.43 -41.60
N CYS A 38 -12.96 -32.96 -40.38
CA CYS A 38 -13.98 -31.99 -40.04
C CYS A 38 -13.37 -30.61 -39.75
N ASP A 39 -14.06 -29.54 -40.15
CA ASP A 39 -13.70 -28.16 -39.78
C ASP A 39 -13.84 -27.96 -38.26
N SER A 40 -12.87 -27.33 -37.62
CA SER A 40 -12.96 -26.90 -36.21
C SER A 40 -13.75 -25.60 -36.07
N CYS A 41 -14.21 -25.34 -34.86
CA CYS A 41 -14.93 -24.13 -34.50
C CYS A 41 -13.96 -23.03 -34.05
N ALA A 42 -14.22 -21.79 -34.46
CA ALA A 42 -13.42 -20.63 -34.10
C ALA A 42 -13.54 -20.27 -32.60
N PRO A 43 -12.59 -19.51 -32.02
CA PRO A 43 -12.77 -18.91 -30.70
C PRO A 43 -14.10 -18.16 -30.60
N GLY A 44 -14.77 -18.22 -29.46
CA GLY A 44 -16.15 -17.72 -29.35
C GLY A 44 -17.23 -18.76 -29.61
N THR A 45 -16.87 -19.92 -30.15
CA THR A 45 -17.83 -20.93 -30.60
C THR A 45 -17.44 -22.36 -30.20
N TYR A 46 -18.42 -23.26 -30.16
CA TYR A 46 -18.23 -24.67 -29.84
C TYR A 46 -18.90 -25.57 -30.89
N LEU A 47 -18.48 -26.83 -30.93
CA LEU A 47 -18.98 -27.80 -31.89
C LEU A 47 -20.35 -28.34 -31.46
N ARG A 48 -21.41 -27.82 -32.10
CA ARG A 48 -22.80 -28.24 -31.86
C ARG A 48 -23.10 -29.59 -32.51
N ALA A 49 -22.60 -29.82 -33.73
CA ALA A 49 -22.69 -31.11 -34.42
C ALA A 49 -21.42 -31.37 -35.24
N SER A 50 -20.94 -32.61 -35.22
CA SER A 50 -19.79 -33.02 -36.04
C SER A 50 -20.16 -33.03 -37.52
N CYS A 51 -19.14 -32.96 -38.37
CA CYS A 51 -19.34 -33.16 -39.79
C CYS A 51 -19.82 -34.60 -40.09
N THR A 52 -20.49 -34.75 -41.22
CA THR A 52 -20.86 -36.04 -41.82
C THR A 52 -20.24 -36.10 -43.22
N PRO A 53 -20.30 -37.23 -43.95
CA PRO A 53 -19.75 -37.30 -45.31
C PRO A 53 -20.34 -36.27 -46.28
N THR A 54 -21.50 -35.69 -45.96
CA THR A 54 -22.24 -34.75 -46.82
C THR A 54 -22.43 -33.36 -46.20
N GLN A 55 -22.14 -33.18 -44.90
CA GLN A 55 -22.37 -31.92 -44.19
C GLN A 55 -21.14 -31.52 -43.39
N ARG A 56 -20.82 -30.22 -43.40
CA ARG A 56 -19.72 -29.66 -42.60
C ARG A 56 -20.06 -29.61 -41.11
N SER A 57 -19.04 -29.41 -40.29
CA SER A 57 -19.20 -29.14 -38.86
C SER A 57 -20.13 -27.96 -38.61
N VAL A 58 -20.99 -28.08 -37.60
CA VAL A 58 -21.89 -27.00 -37.18
C VAL A 58 -21.38 -26.41 -35.88
N CYS A 59 -20.98 -25.14 -35.93
CA CYS A 59 -20.54 -24.38 -34.76
C CYS A 59 -21.64 -23.48 -34.23
N ALA A 60 -21.66 -23.25 -32.92
CA ALA A 60 -22.57 -22.33 -32.25
C ALA A 60 -21.82 -21.43 -31.27
N THR A 61 -22.30 -20.19 -31.09
CA THR A 61 -21.70 -19.23 -30.16
C THR A 61 -21.80 -19.70 -28.72
N CYS A 62 -20.77 -19.41 -27.93
CA CYS A 62 -20.81 -19.70 -26.49
C CYS A 62 -21.92 -18.91 -25.79
N PRO A 63 -22.75 -19.55 -24.95
CA PRO A 63 -23.75 -18.86 -24.16
C PRO A 63 -23.10 -17.95 -23.10
N PRO A 64 -23.82 -16.93 -22.58
CA PRO A 64 -23.33 -16.06 -21.52
C PRO A 64 -22.80 -16.85 -20.31
N GLY A 65 -21.63 -16.45 -19.79
CA GLY A 65 -20.94 -17.17 -18.70
C GLY A 65 -20.08 -18.34 -19.17
N SER A 66 -19.82 -18.45 -20.48
CA SER A 66 -18.90 -19.45 -21.03
C SER A 66 -18.08 -18.92 -22.22
N TYR A 67 -16.95 -19.55 -22.50
CA TYR A 67 -16.01 -19.10 -23.51
C TYR A 67 -15.20 -20.22 -24.17
N THR A 68 -14.55 -19.90 -25.29
CA THR A 68 -13.48 -20.70 -25.92
C THR A 68 -12.43 -19.76 -26.53
N GLU A 69 -11.17 -19.87 -26.09
CA GLU A 69 -10.07 -18.99 -26.54
C GLU A 69 -9.36 -19.45 -27.80
N ARG A 70 -9.55 -20.71 -28.18
CA ARG A 70 -8.81 -21.37 -29.26
C ARG A 70 -9.77 -22.07 -30.21
N TRP A 71 -9.28 -22.31 -31.42
CA TRP A 71 -9.95 -23.22 -32.35
C TRP A 71 -10.14 -24.57 -31.69
N ASN A 72 -11.36 -25.09 -31.75
CA ASN A 72 -11.76 -26.23 -30.93
C ASN A 72 -12.80 -27.10 -31.63
N TYR A 73 -12.95 -28.32 -31.12
CA TYR A 73 -13.99 -29.26 -31.51
C TYR A 73 -14.76 -29.76 -30.26
N ILE A 74 -14.74 -28.96 -29.18
CA ILE A 74 -15.39 -29.33 -27.92
C ILE A 74 -16.90 -29.13 -28.02
N ARG A 75 -17.66 -30.00 -27.37
CA ARG A 75 -19.13 -30.00 -27.42
C ARG A 75 -19.79 -28.98 -26.49
N LYS A 76 -19.02 -28.37 -25.58
CA LYS A 76 -19.48 -27.39 -24.59
C LYS A 76 -18.37 -26.38 -24.35
N CYS A 77 -18.73 -25.09 -24.28
CA CYS A 77 -17.78 -24.04 -23.92
C CYS A 77 -17.26 -24.19 -22.48
N LEU A 78 -16.09 -23.63 -22.22
CA LEU A 78 -15.50 -23.56 -20.89
C LEU A 78 -16.29 -22.56 -20.05
N ARG A 79 -16.51 -22.84 -18.77
CA ARG A 79 -17.18 -21.91 -17.86
C ARG A 79 -16.22 -20.75 -17.55
N CYS A 80 -16.72 -19.52 -17.54
CA CYS A 80 -15.91 -18.39 -17.09
C CYS A 80 -15.47 -18.59 -15.64
N GLY A 81 -14.23 -18.19 -15.34
CA GLY A 81 -13.71 -18.05 -14.00
C GLY A 81 -14.46 -17.02 -13.16
N VAL A 82 -14.12 -16.97 -11.87
CA VAL A 82 -14.60 -15.95 -10.94
C VAL A 82 -13.38 -15.44 -10.19
N CYS A 83 -13.24 -14.12 -10.10
CA CYS A 83 -12.14 -13.53 -9.34
C CYS A 83 -12.29 -13.86 -7.84
N GLY A 84 -11.18 -14.29 -7.25
CA GLY A 84 -11.09 -14.73 -5.87
C GLY A 84 -11.07 -13.57 -4.87
N HIS A 85 -10.70 -13.90 -3.64
CA HIS A 85 -10.61 -12.93 -2.55
C HIS A 85 -9.50 -11.90 -2.84
N ASN A 86 -9.78 -10.63 -2.54
CA ASN A 86 -8.89 -9.49 -2.82
C ASN A 86 -8.51 -9.31 -4.30
N GLN A 87 -9.30 -9.84 -5.23
CA GLN A 87 -9.17 -9.59 -6.66
C GLN A 87 -10.32 -8.74 -7.21
N VAL A 88 -10.11 -8.17 -8.38
CA VAL A 88 -11.09 -7.44 -9.19
C VAL A 88 -11.04 -7.91 -10.64
N VAL A 89 -12.20 -7.88 -11.30
CA VAL A 89 -12.29 -8.17 -12.73
C VAL A 89 -11.77 -6.97 -13.49
N VAL A 90 -10.69 -7.14 -14.25
CA VAL A 90 -10.12 -6.10 -15.13
C VAL A 90 -10.54 -6.27 -16.58
N SER A 91 -10.85 -7.51 -16.97
CA SER A 91 -11.48 -7.83 -18.25
C SER A 91 -12.64 -8.78 -18.00
N ALA A 92 -13.84 -8.38 -18.42
CA ALA A 92 -15.03 -9.22 -18.30
C ALA A 92 -14.94 -10.44 -19.22
N CYS A 93 -15.53 -11.55 -18.77
CA CYS A 93 -15.64 -12.73 -19.61
C CYS A 93 -16.45 -12.43 -20.87
N ALA A 94 -16.00 -12.97 -22.00
CA ALA A 94 -16.69 -12.90 -23.28
C ALA A 94 -16.71 -14.29 -23.92
N ALA A 95 -17.41 -14.45 -25.05
CA ALA A 95 -17.48 -15.76 -25.71
C ALA A 95 -16.10 -16.30 -26.11
N ASP A 96 -15.14 -15.42 -26.39
CA ASP A 96 -13.81 -15.75 -26.93
C ASP A 96 -12.67 -15.69 -25.89
N ARG A 97 -12.95 -15.34 -24.63
CA ARG A 97 -11.93 -15.22 -23.57
C ARG A 97 -12.52 -15.36 -22.18
N ASP A 98 -11.74 -15.90 -21.25
CA ASP A 98 -12.13 -15.86 -19.84
C ASP A 98 -12.11 -14.43 -19.27
N CYS A 99 -12.71 -14.24 -18.09
CA CYS A 99 -12.44 -13.05 -17.30
C CYS A 99 -10.97 -13.01 -16.86
N GLN A 100 -10.41 -11.82 -16.79
CA GLN A 100 -9.07 -11.59 -16.23
C GLN A 100 -9.21 -10.88 -14.89
N CYS A 101 -8.47 -11.39 -13.91
CA CYS A 101 -8.50 -10.94 -12.53
C CYS A 101 -7.16 -10.33 -12.15
N GLU A 102 -7.20 -9.24 -11.39
CA GLU A 102 -6.03 -8.56 -10.85
C GLU A 102 -6.19 -8.35 -9.34
N CYS A 103 -5.09 -8.27 -8.60
CA CYS A 103 -5.14 -7.94 -7.18
C CYS A 103 -5.64 -6.51 -6.96
N LYS A 104 -6.47 -6.32 -5.93
CA LYS A 104 -6.93 -5.01 -5.48
C LYS A 104 -5.74 -4.13 -5.07
N ALA A 105 -5.92 -2.82 -5.16
CA ALA A 105 -4.96 -1.85 -4.62
C ALA A 105 -4.60 -2.18 -3.15
N GLY A 106 -3.30 -2.17 -2.83
CA GLY A 106 -2.77 -2.59 -1.54
C GLY A 106 -2.48 -4.09 -1.41
N PHE A 107 -2.65 -4.85 -2.50
CA PHE A 107 -2.31 -6.28 -2.57
C PHE A 107 -1.46 -6.58 -3.81
N HIS A 108 -0.65 -7.63 -3.72
CA HIS A 108 0.13 -8.17 -4.81
C HIS A 108 -0.03 -9.69 -4.94
N GLY A 109 0.12 -10.20 -6.15
CA GLY A 109 0.02 -11.60 -6.48
C GLY A 109 1.31 -12.35 -6.15
N ARG A 110 1.18 -13.53 -5.56
CA ARG A 110 2.30 -14.49 -5.52
C ARG A 110 2.10 -15.47 -6.67
N GLY A 111 2.94 -15.37 -7.71
CA GLY A 111 2.79 -16.02 -9.02
C GLY A 111 2.74 -17.57 -9.09
N ARG A 112 2.36 -18.27 -8.02
CA ARG A 112 2.09 -19.72 -8.02
C ARG A 112 0.76 -20.14 -7.41
N TYR A 113 0.04 -19.27 -6.71
CA TYR A 113 -1.11 -19.70 -5.91
C TYR A 113 -2.42 -18.94 -6.20
N ASP A 114 -2.45 -18.02 -7.17
CA ASP A 114 -3.61 -17.14 -7.44
C ASP A 114 -4.17 -16.46 -6.17
N VAL A 115 -3.29 -16.20 -5.20
CA VAL A 115 -3.61 -15.52 -3.95
C VAL A 115 -2.99 -14.12 -3.95
N CYS A 116 -3.82 -13.13 -3.65
CA CYS A 116 -3.41 -11.75 -3.42
C CYS A 116 -3.05 -11.53 -1.95
N MET A 117 -1.80 -11.17 -1.69
CA MET A 117 -1.27 -10.87 -0.36
C MET A 117 -1.21 -9.35 -0.16
N ARG A 118 -1.47 -8.88 1.06
CA ARG A 118 -1.36 -7.46 1.38
C ARG A 118 0.08 -7.00 1.21
N HIS A 119 0.29 -5.80 0.66
CA HIS A 119 1.60 -5.20 0.56
C HIS A 119 2.29 -5.07 1.93
N SER A 120 3.59 -5.31 1.96
CA SER A 120 4.45 -5.08 3.11
C SER A 120 4.43 -3.61 3.53
N GLN A 121 4.37 -3.37 4.83
CA GLN A 121 4.43 -2.02 5.40
C GLN A 121 5.85 -1.71 5.85
N CYS A 122 6.36 -0.56 5.43
CA CYS A 122 7.64 -0.04 5.90
C CYS A 122 7.46 0.51 7.31
N PRO A 123 8.26 0.04 8.29
CA PRO A 123 8.20 0.56 9.66
C PRO A 123 8.82 1.95 9.74
N SER A 124 8.53 2.69 10.81
CA SER A 124 9.22 3.95 11.12
C SER A 124 10.75 3.74 11.13
N GLY A 125 11.47 4.69 10.51
CA GLY A 125 12.88 4.53 10.17
C GLY A 125 13.12 4.09 8.72
N GLN A 126 12.07 3.58 8.06
CA GLN A 126 12.10 3.11 6.68
C GLN A 126 10.99 3.77 5.87
N GLY A 127 11.30 4.06 4.62
CA GLY A 127 10.34 4.55 3.63
C GLY A 127 10.28 3.59 2.45
N VAL A 128 9.24 3.77 1.64
CA VAL A 128 9.09 3.01 0.39
C VAL A 128 10.21 3.40 -0.57
N LEU A 129 10.94 2.39 -1.03
CA LEU A 129 11.90 2.48 -2.13
C LEU A 129 11.18 2.23 -3.46
N THR A 130 10.46 1.12 -3.53
CA THR A 130 9.65 0.73 -4.69
C THR A 130 8.23 0.46 -4.22
N ARG A 131 7.26 1.15 -4.82
CA ARG A 131 5.84 0.95 -4.50
C ARG A 131 5.41 -0.41 -5.03
N GLY A 132 4.64 -1.15 -4.22
CA GLY A 132 4.07 -2.42 -4.67
C GLY A 132 3.08 -2.24 -5.82
N THR A 133 3.04 -3.23 -6.71
CA THR A 133 2.09 -3.34 -7.83
C THR A 133 1.11 -4.49 -7.57
N ALA A 134 0.27 -4.83 -8.56
CA ALA A 134 -0.58 -6.01 -8.46
C ALA A 134 0.20 -7.33 -8.49
N GLU A 135 1.47 -7.30 -8.90
CA GLU A 135 2.36 -8.46 -9.01
C GLU A 135 3.49 -8.41 -7.97
N GLU A 136 4.01 -7.22 -7.69
CA GLU A 136 5.18 -7.03 -6.84
C GLU A 136 4.84 -6.42 -5.48
N ASP A 137 5.55 -6.88 -4.45
CA ASP A 137 5.40 -6.33 -3.11
C ASP A 137 6.09 -4.97 -2.97
N THR A 138 5.68 -4.20 -1.96
CA THR A 138 6.36 -2.97 -1.57
C THR A 138 7.75 -3.29 -1.01
N VAL A 139 8.76 -2.58 -1.53
CA VAL A 139 10.14 -2.70 -1.07
C VAL A 139 10.48 -1.49 -0.20
N CYS A 140 10.99 -1.75 1.00
CA CYS A 140 11.37 -0.74 1.97
C CYS A 140 12.87 -0.49 1.97
N GLN A 141 13.27 0.76 2.25
CA GLN A 141 14.65 1.14 2.51
C GLN A 141 14.77 1.90 3.82
N VAL A 142 15.93 1.80 4.47
CA VAL A 142 16.28 2.69 5.57
C VAL A 142 16.40 4.12 5.04
N CYS A 143 15.82 5.08 5.76
CA CYS A 143 15.85 6.46 5.30
C CYS A 143 17.29 6.99 5.20
N PRO A 144 17.69 7.57 4.05
CA PRO A 144 19.02 8.15 3.88
C PRO A 144 19.25 9.36 4.77
N ASN A 145 20.51 9.75 4.93
CA ASN A 145 20.89 10.91 5.74
C ASN A 145 20.14 12.17 5.30
N GLY A 146 19.58 12.90 6.28
CA GLY A 146 18.78 14.09 6.02
C GLY A 146 17.29 13.81 5.79
N THR A 147 16.85 12.54 5.90
CA THR A 147 15.45 12.15 5.75
C THR A 147 14.96 11.26 6.89
N PHE A 148 13.64 11.15 7.04
CA PHE A 148 12.99 10.32 8.06
C PHE A 148 11.67 9.71 7.60
N SER A 149 11.15 8.77 8.37
CA SER A 149 9.79 8.24 8.27
C SER A 149 9.28 7.90 9.68
N ASP A 150 8.22 8.57 10.12
CA ASP A 150 7.62 8.44 11.46
C ASP A 150 6.41 7.50 11.50
N ALA A 151 5.92 7.05 10.34
CA ALA A 151 4.73 6.22 10.20
C ALA A 151 5.07 4.78 9.78
N VAL A 152 4.11 3.88 10.00
CA VAL A 152 4.10 2.54 9.40
C VAL A 152 3.25 2.61 8.13
N SER A 153 3.85 2.42 6.96
CA SER A 153 3.16 2.66 5.68
C SER A 153 3.70 1.80 4.55
N SER A 154 2.81 1.32 3.67
CA SER A 154 3.19 0.65 2.42
C SER A 154 3.30 1.60 1.23
N VAL A 155 3.13 2.91 1.44
CA VAL A 155 3.10 3.91 0.35
C VAL A 155 3.95 5.15 0.58
N GLN A 156 4.34 5.42 1.83
CA GLN A 156 5.04 6.66 2.20
C GLN A 156 6.56 6.51 2.00
N ASN A 157 7.14 7.44 1.25
CA ASN A 157 8.59 7.57 1.09
C ASN A 157 9.20 8.29 2.29
N CYS A 158 10.53 8.28 2.41
CA CYS A 158 11.23 9.09 3.39
C CYS A 158 11.04 10.59 3.08
N THR A 159 10.76 11.37 4.11
CA THR A 159 10.58 12.83 4.06
C THR A 159 11.84 13.55 4.49
N GLU A 160 12.17 14.67 3.87
CA GLU A 160 13.32 15.48 4.26
C GLU A 160 13.15 16.08 5.67
N HIS A 161 14.25 16.19 6.40
CA HIS A 161 14.26 16.89 7.68
C HIS A 161 13.99 18.37 7.48
N ARG A 162 13.14 18.96 8.34
CA ARG A 162 12.95 20.40 8.34
C ARG A 162 14.24 21.14 8.69
N GLY A 163 14.48 22.26 8.02
CA GLY A 163 15.50 23.23 8.41
C GLY A 163 14.98 24.18 9.48
N CYS A 164 15.80 24.50 10.49
CA CYS A 164 15.46 25.54 11.47
C CYS A 164 15.86 26.91 10.93
N ALA A 165 14.88 27.76 10.62
CA ALA A 165 15.12 29.09 10.10
C ALA A 165 15.52 30.06 11.24
N ALA A 166 16.81 30.41 11.31
CA ALA A 166 17.32 31.37 12.29
C ALA A 166 16.66 32.76 12.18
N ALA A 167 16.25 33.17 10.96
CA ALA A 167 15.53 34.42 10.73
C ALA A 167 14.13 34.45 11.39
N ALA A 168 13.55 33.29 11.69
CA ALA A 168 12.30 33.15 12.44
C ALA A 168 12.54 32.97 13.96
N GLY A 169 13.78 33.15 14.44
CA GLY A 169 14.14 32.94 15.84
C GLY A 169 14.17 31.48 16.28
N LEU A 170 14.11 30.53 15.35
CA LEU A 170 14.12 29.10 15.62
C LEU A 170 15.55 28.54 15.62
N GLN A 171 15.89 27.81 16.67
CA GLN A 171 17.17 27.12 16.81
C GLN A 171 16.98 25.60 16.78
N LEU A 172 17.98 24.88 16.27
CA LEU A 172 17.95 23.42 16.21
C LEU A 172 18.16 22.83 17.61
N LEU A 173 17.10 22.25 18.17
CA LEU A 173 17.15 21.58 19.46
C LEU A 173 17.67 20.14 19.32
N LEU A 174 17.01 19.38 18.45
CA LEU A 174 17.30 17.97 18.23
C LEU A 174 17.44 17.73 16.74
N ARG A 175 18.61 17.27 16.33
CA ARG A 175 18.84 16.83 14.96
C ARG A 175 17.95 15.62 14.64
N GLY A 176 17.27 15.66 13.50
CA GLY A 176 16.49 14.54 12.99
C GLY A 176 17.32 13.29 12.76
N CYS A 177 16.66 12.13 12.77
CA CYS A 177 17.27 10.85 12.38
C CYS A 177 16.30 10.09 11.46
N THR A 178 16.55 8.79 11.22
CA THR A 178 15.76 8.04 10.24
C THR A 178 14.28 7.89 10.59
N TRP A 179 13.89 8.06 11.86
CA TRP A 179 12.53 7.82 12.37
C TRP A 179 11.86 9.04 13.00
N HIS A 180 12.52 10.20 13.04
CA HIS A 180 11.90 11.45 13.48
C HIS A 180 12.52 12.66 12.80
N ASP A 181 11.74 13.72 12.65
CA ASP A 181 12.15 14.99 12.08
C ASP A 181 13.13 15.75 13.00
N SER A 182 13.82 16.74 12.46
CA SER A 182 14.52 17.74 13.25
C SER A 182 13.53 18.56 14.06
N VAL A 183 13.83 18.74 15.35
CA VAL A 183 13.00 19.55 16.25
C VAL A 183 13.67 20.90 16.40
N CYS A 184 12.93 21.95 16.04
CA CYS A 184 13.32 23.34 16.19
C CYS A 184 12.57 23.97 17.36
N VAL A 185 13.18 24.93 18.04
CA VAL A 185 12.57 25.61 19.19
C VAL A 185 12.92 27.08 19.17
N SER A 186 11.99 27.94 19.61
CA SER A 186 12.29 29.32 19.99
C SER A 186 12.52 29.42 21.50
N CYS A 187 13.39 30.34 21.93
CA CYS A 187 13.63 30.56 23.36
C CYS A 187 12.38 31.10 24.10
N THR A 188 11.40 31.63 23.36
CA THR A 188 10.07 32.01 23.87
C THR A 188 9.19 30.79 24.17
N GLU A 189 9.13 29.80 23.27
CA GLU A 189 8.39 28.53 23.51
C GLU A 189 8.98 27.72 24.66
N LEU A 190 10.27 27.93 24.95
CA LEU A 190 10.96 27.36 26.11
C LEU A 190 10.34 27.85 27.44
N ARG A 191 9.87 29.10 27.48
CA ARG A 191 9.15 29.66 28.64
C ARG A 191 7.72 29.14 28.76
N GLU A 192 7.16 28.57 27.70
CA GLU A 192 5.78 28.05 27.63
C GLU A 192 5.67 26.53 27.86
N GLY A 193 6.75 25.86 28.27
CA GLY A 193 6.65 24.56 28.93
C GLY A 193 6.58 23.33 28.01
N GLY A 194 7.53 23.20 27.08
CA GLY A 194 7.88 21.87 26.56
C GLY A 194 7.06 21.36 25.37
N SER A 195 6.57 22.22 24.49
CA SER A 195 5.89 21.84 23.22
C SER A 195 6.69 20.82 22.40
N TYR A 196 8.02 20.96 22.35
CA TYR A 196 8.96 20.05 21.68
C TYR A 196 8.88 18.59 22.19
N LEU A 197 8.44 18.35 23.43
CA LEU A 197 8.29 17.01 23.97
C LEU A 197 7.20 16.22 23.25
N ARG A 198 6.20 16.92 22.72
CA ARG A 198 5.10 16.33 21.95
C ARG A 198 5.56 15.74 20.63
N GLU A 199 6.61 16.32 20.04
CA GLU A 199 7.20 15.83 18.78
C GLU A 199 8.12 14.62 19.03
N ILE A 200 8.68 14.47 20.23
CA ILE A 200 9.72 13.46 20.52
C ILE A 200 9.12 12.16 21.07
N LEU A 201 8.08 12.27 21.90
CA LEU A 201 7.58 11.12 22.67
C LEU A 201 6.86 10.07 21.82
N PRO A 202 5.96 10.41 20.88
CA PRO A 202 5.28 9.41 20.07
C PRO A 202 6.30 8.57 19.28
N ALA A 203 7.29 9.22 18.68
CA ALA A 203 8.36 8.58 17.93
C ALA A 203 9.22 7.64 18.79
N PHE A 204 9.48 8.00 20.06
CA PHE A 204 10.20 7.14 21.01
C PHE A 204 9.49 5.79 21.23
N PHE A 205 8.17 5.80 21.45
CA PHE A 205 7.40 4.57 21.71
C PHE A 205 7.21 3.70 20.47
N VAL A 206 7.11 4.32 19.29
CA VAL A 206 7.04 3.61 18.00
C VAL A 206 8.36 2.89 17.72
N HIS A 207 9.50 3.55 17.94
CA HIS A 207 10.81 2.98 17.60
C HIS A 207 11.30 1.94 18.63
N HIS A 208 11.05 2.17 19.91
CA HIS A 208 11.41 1.22 20.96
C HIS A 208 10.34 0.12 21.09
N LYS A 209 10.28 -0.77 20.09
CA LYS A 209 9.40 -1.95 19.95
C LYS A 209 8.90 -2.51 21.30
N THR A 210 7.83 -1.92 21.81
CA THR A 210 7.25 -2.26 23.10
C THR A 210 6.20 -3.34 22.86
N THR A 211 6.25 -4.44 23.64
CA THR A 211 5.25 -5.50 23.49
C THR A 211 3.86 -4.95 23.76
N THR A 212 2.83 -5.45 23.06
CA THR A 212 1.44 -4.98 23.23
C THR A 212 1.01 -5.01 24.69
N ARG A 213 1.42 -6.04 25.45
CA ARG A 213 1.15 -6.14 26.90
C ARG A 213 1.77 -4.98 27.69
N ARG A 214 3.01 -4.59 27.39
CA ARG A 214 3.67 -3.45 28.04
C ARG A 214 3.04 -2.14 27.60
N LEU A 215 2.76 -1.96 26.32
CA LEU A 215 2.14 -0.75 25.80
C LEU A 215 0.74 -0.52 26.40
N ARG A 216 -0.07 -1.58 26.59
CA ARG A 216 -1.33 -1.51 27.34
C ARG A 216 -1.12 -1.00 28.77
N ARG A 217 -0.08 -1.47 29.47
CA ARG A 217 0.24 -1.00 30.83
C ARG A 217 0.71 0.45 30.84
N VAL A 218 1.47 0.89 29.83
CA VAL A 218 1.86 2.29 29.67
C VAL A 218 0.60 3.14 29.54
N VAL A 219 -0.23 2.87 28.53
CA VAL A 219 -1.45 3.64 28.23
C VAL A 219 -2.41 3.68 29.41
N HIS A 220 -2.55 2.58 30.15
CA HIS A 220 -3.39 2.51 31.34
C HIS A 220 -2.91 3.41 32.49
N ASN A 221 -1.59 3.60 32.64
CA ASN A 221 -0.98 4.35 33.75
C ASN A 221 -0.48 5.73 33.33
N LEU A 222 -0.90 6.24 32.16
CA LEU A 222 -0.57 7.60 31.75
C LEU A 222 -1.15 8.60 32.76
N PRO A 223 -0.35 9.59 33.23
CA PRO A 223 -0.84 10.61 34.16
C PRO A 223 -1.99 11.43 33.57
N THR A 224 -3.07 11.63 34.31
CA THR A 224 -4.22 12.48 33.91
C THR A 224 -4.52 13.49 35.01
N GLU A 225 -5.02 14.68 34.66
CA GLU A 225 -5.38 15.75 35.62
C GLU A 225 -6.40 15.23 36.66
N ASP A 226 -7.41 14.49 36.19
CA ASP A 226 -8.47 13.91 37.03
C ASP A 226 -8.07 12.61 37.74
N GLY A 227 -6.86 12.08 37.52
CA GLY A 227 -6.45 10.75 37.99
C GLY A 227 -7.22 9.57 37.38
N LYS A 228 -8.07 9.82 36.37
CA LYS A 228 -8.82 8.78 35.65
C LYS A 228 -7.88 7.90 34.84
N LYS A 229 -8.04 6.59 34.99
CA LYS A 229 -7.30 5.57 34.24
C LYS A 229 -7.96 5.30 32.89
N GLN A 230 -7.15 5.04 31.87
CA GLN A 230 -7.69 4.63 30.57
C GLN A 230 -8.29 3.22 30.64
N THR A 231 -9.54 3.07 30.20
CA THR A 231 -10.30 1.81 30.19
C THR A 231 -10.45 1.24 28.77
N GLY A 232 -10.89 -0.03 28.67
CA GLY A 232 -11.13 -0.69 27.38
C GLY A 232 -9.88 -1.10 26.60
N LEU A 233 -8.72 -1.23 27.26
CA LEU A 233 -7.42 -1.46 26.59
C LEU A 233 -7.14 -2.92 26.21
N SER A 234 -7.87 -3.88 26.78
CA SER A 234 -7.61 -5.32 26.64
C SER A 234 -7.84 -5.85 25.21
N ALA A 235 -8.76 -5.25 24.46
CA ALA A 235 -9.07 -5.61 23.08
C ALA A 235 -8.21 -4.88 22.03
N LEU A 236 -7.44 -3.86 22.42
CA LEU A 236 -6.78 -2.97 21.46
C LEU A 236 -5.47 -3.55 20.91
N GLY A 237 -5.25 -3.36 19.61
CA GLY A 237 -4.00 -3.66 18.91
C GLY A 237 -2.91 -2.62 19.20
N VAL A 238 -1.71 -2.84 18.67
CA VAL A 238 -0.55 -1.94 18.87
C VAL A 238 -0.78 -0.55 18.27
N GLU A 239 -1.36 -0.49 17.06
CA GLU A 239 -1.65 0.78 16.37
C GLU A 239 -2.60 1.67 17.18
N GLU A 240 -3.71 1.10 17.63
CA GLU A 240 -4.71 1.80 18.44
C GLU A 240 -4.14 2.28 19.79
N LEU A 241 -3.27 1.49 20.42
CA LEU A 241 -2.58 1.90 21.64
C LEU A 241 -1.58 3.03 21.39
N ASN A 242 -0.84 2.99 20.27
CA ASN A 242 0.05 4.08 19.87
C ASN A 242 -0.75 5.36 19.55
N ALA A 243 -1.92 5.24 18.93
CA ALA A 243 -2.82 6.37 18.67
C ALA A 243 -3.28 7.02 19.99
N ARG A 244 -3.71 6.22 20.97
CA ARG A 244 -4.08 6.74 22.31
C ARG A 244 -2.93 7.39 23.05
N LEU A 245 -1.73 6.82 22.96
CA LEU A 245 -0.54 7.41 23.55
C LEU A 245 -0.22 8.75 22.89
N SER A 246 -0.28 8.83 21.57
CA SER A 246 -0.05 10.06 20.80
C SER A 246 -1.09 11.13 21.13
N ALA A 247 -2.37 10.76 21.24
CA ALA A 247 -3.45 11.65 21.65
C ALA A 247 -3.23 12.20 23.07
N TRP A 248 -2.83 11.33 24.01
CA TRP A 248 -2.48 11.77 25.36
C TRP A 248 -1.32 12.76 25.34
N VAL A 249 -0.22 12.44 24.64
CA VAL A 249 0.95 13.34 24.51
C VAL A 249 0.54 14.71 23.95
N ALA A 250 -0.35 14.75 22.96
CA ALA A 250 -0.83 16.00 22.37
C ALA A 250 -1.58 16.88 23.37
N SER A 251 -2.37 16.28 24.27
CA SER A 251 -3.15 16.99 25.29
C SER A 251 -2.44 17.19 26.64
N ALA A 252 -1.37 16.44 26.92
CA ALA A 252 -0.73 16.42 28.22
C ALA A 252 0.03 17.74 28.51
N GLY A 253 -0.01 18.15 29.77
CA GLY A 253 0.83 19.23 30.29
C GLY A 253 2.27 18.77 30.53
N GLU A 254 3.22 19.70 30.57
CA GLU A 254 4.65 19.42 30.73
C GLU A 254 4.96 18.54 31.96
N ARG A 255 4.32 18.85 33.09
CA ARG A 255 4.51 18.12 34.35
C ARG A 255 4.12 16.65 34.21
N GLN A 256 3.03 16.36 33.51
CA GLN A 256 2.56 14.99 33.25
C GLN A 256 3.53 14.23 32.35
N ILE A 257 4.05 14.91 31.31
CA ILE A 257 5.06 14.35 30.42
C ILE A 257 6.35 14.02 31.18
N ARG A 258 6.81 14.91 32.06
CA ARG A 258 8.03 14.71 32.86
C ARG A 258 7.92 13.59 33.90
N GLN A 259 6.70 13.18 34.27
CA GLN A 259 6.46 12.02 35.14
C GLN A 259 6.54 10.68 34.40
N LEU A 260 6.51 10.69 33.05
CA LEU A 260 6.45 9.49 32.24
C LEU A 260 7.61 8.52 32.46
N PRO A 261 8.89 8.95 32.60
CA PRO A 261 9.98 8.04 32.93
C PRO A 261 9.76 7.26 34.22
N GLU A 262 9.22 7.90 35.25
CA GLU A 262 8.92 7.25 36.54
C GLU A 262 7.79 6.24 36.40
N VAL A 263 6.75 6.58 35.62
CA VAL A 263 5.66 5.65 35.28
C VAL A 263 6.22 4.41 34.58
N LEU A 264 7.11 4.57 33.60
CA LEU A 264 7.75 3.47 32.89
C LEU A 264 8.53 2.55 33.84
N SER A 265 9.27 3.13 34.79
CA SER A 265 9.98 2.36 35.82
C SER A 265 9.02 1.57 36.71
N LYS A 266 7.92 2.19 37.19
CA LYS A 266 6.92 1.54 38.06
C LYS A 266 6.19 0.37 37.39
N ILE A 267 5.97 0.40 36.08
CA ILE A 267 5.27 -0.67 35.35
C ILE A 267 6.19 -1.82 34.88
N GLY A 268 7.46 -1.82 35.31
CA GLY A 268 8.45 -2.85 34.96
C GLY A 268 9.13 -2.62 33.61
N ALA A 269 9.19 -1.37 33.12
CA ALA A 269 9.92 -0.95 31.93
C ALA A 269 11.09 -0.01 32.29
N GLN A 270 11.86 -0.34 33.35
CA GLN A 270 12.98 0.46 33.87
C GLN A 270 13.95 0.93 32.78
N ASN A 271 14.44 0.01 31.93
CA ASN A 271 15.36 0.37 30.85
C ASN A 271 14.79 1.43 29.87
N ALA A 272 13.47 1.41 29.63
CA ALA A 272 12.82 2.41 28.79
C ALA A 272 12.66 3.75 29.53
N GLY A 273 12.31 3.70 30.83
CA GLY A 273 12.25 4.85 31.70
C GLY A 273 13.58 5.59 31.80
N GLU A 274 14.67 4.87 32.10
CA GLU A 274 16.02 5.44 32.20
C GLU A 274 16.50 6.05 30.88
N ARG A 275 16.26 5.37 29.75
CA ARG A 275 16.58 5.90 28.42
C ARG A 275 15.81 7.17 28.11
N LEU A 276 14.52 7.19 28.43
CA LEU A 276 13.70 8.37 28.23
C LEU A 276 14.19 9.52 29.10
N GLN A 277 14.43 9.27 30.39
CA GLN A 277 14.95 10.28 31.32
C GLN A 277 16.29 10.86 30.86
N SER A 278 17.24 10.02 30.47
CA SER A 278 18.54 10.45 29.96
C SER A 278 18.39 11.31 28.69
N LYS A 279 17.46 10.96 27.79
CA LYS A 279 17.17 11.74 26.59
C LYS A 279 16.58 13.11 26.94
N LEU A 280 15.62 13.16 27.86
CA LEU A 280 15.03 14.41 28.36
C LEU A 280 16.07 15.32 29.01
N GLN A 281 16.94 14.78 29.86
CA GLN A 281 18.03 15.55 30.50
C GLN A 281 19.04 16.11 29.50
N ARG A 282 19.40 15.34 28.47
CA ARG A 282 20.27 15.82 27.39
C ARG A 282 19.63 16.96 26.61
N ILE A 283 18.32 16.85 26.34
CA ILE A 283 17.54 17.90 25.69
C ILE A 283 17.53 19.17 26.55
N ASP A 284 17.20 19.05 27.84
CA ASP A 284 17.19 20.19 28.78
C ASP A 284 18.58 20.85 28.89
N SER A 285 19.65 20.06 28.91
CA SER A 285 21.03 20.60 28.92
C SER A 285 21.37 21.36 27.63
N HIS A 286 20.92 20.86 26.47
CA HIS A 286 21.14 21.54 25.19
C HIS A 286 20.32 22.84 25.10
N LEU A 287 19.07 22.81 25.56
CA LEU A 287 18.20 23.97 25.66
C LEU A 287 18.80 25.09 26.52
N ASN A 288 19.30 24.76 27.70
CA ASN A 288 19.91 25.74 28.60
C ASN A 288 21.15 26.39 27.98
N LYS A 289 21.90 25.68 27.14
CA LYS A 289 23.05 26.24 26.42
C LYS A 289 22.61 27.15 25.26
N LEU A 290 21.59 26.75 24.51
CA LEU A 290 21.06 27.50 23.37
C LEU A 290 20.40 28.82 23.79
N CYS A 291 19.63 28.80 24.89
CA CYS A 291 18.82 29.95 25.33
C CYS A 291 19.32 30.65 26.59
N GLY A 292 20.27 30.07 27.34
CA GLY A 292 20.82 30.68 28.56
C GLY A 292 21.62 31.96 28.32
N ALA A 293 22.05 32.23 27.08
CA ALA A 293 22.77 33.46 26.72
C ALA A 293 21.85 34.69 26.57
N LEU A 294 20.53 34.51 26.40
CA LEU A 294 19.55 35.60 26.23
C LEU A 294 19.04 36.19 27.56
N GLY A 295 19.48 35.65 28.69
CA GLY A 295 19.07 36.10 30.03
C GLY A 295 19.87 37.27 30.60
N ASN A 296 20.94 37.74 29.93
CA ASN A 296 21.84 38.75 30.48
C ASN A 296 21.80 40.13 29.78
N GLU A 297 20.91 40.35 28.81
CA GLU A 297 20.81 41.63 28.08
C GLU A 297 19.49 42.38 28.28
N VAL A 298 18.63 41.98 29.24
CA VAL A 298 17.34 42.67 29.46
C VAL A 298 17.21 43.36 30.83
N ASP A 299 18.17 43.20 31.74
CA ASP A 299 18.17 43.91 33.04
C ASP A 299 19.17 45.08 33.07
N GLY A 300 19.17 45.92 32.03
CA GLY A 300 20.16 46.98 31.87
C GLY A 300 19.70 48.22 31.09
N VAL A 301 18.48 48.71 31.31
CA VAL A 301 18.09 50.13 31.11
C VAL A 301 17.04 50.51 32.13
#